data_AF-A0A7W9BTT8-F1
#
_entry.id   AF-A0A7W9BTT8-F1
#
_cell.length_a   1.000
_cell.length_b   1.000
_cell.length_c   1.000
_cell.angle_alpha   90.00
_cell.angle_beta   90.00
_cell.angle_gamma   90.00
#
_symmetry.space_group_name_H-M   'P 1'
#
loop_
_entity.id
_entity.type
_entity.pdbx_description
1 polymer ?
#
loop_
_entity_poly.entity_id
_entity_poly.type
_entity_poly.pdbx_seq_one_letter_code
_entity_poly.pdbx_strand_id
1 'polypeptide(L)'
;MRTPIHGLVDRDGRLVSADTPLATLNVRAGGTTGGMLVVPQLAGLARLVRRLGVAVSRGVSTADGDRDLDLWVRASPQGDGVALAIVGWTETLSRQPFAAPAGDRERDFRRGAAEWRWAVDAHLRLTRLDPPRDGAIGQPLARTFVLRPGPDRTVPMIEAMAAGTAFGGQAAHPVGEPERMLRLSGWPLTNDDGGFAGFEGVAGYVAEDEAAVGDVAPDAGDSGFGVRLGAALRAPIDRIITQADAIRSADDAVRPDYIEYAGDIANAGRHLLDLVDDLVDLQAIERSDFRARSESIDLADIARRAAGLLAVRAARTNVRIDAPALEERLPARGEFGRGLQIMVNLIGNAVRYSPPGGTIWIRGEQDGAAARIVVADQGKGIAAQDQDRVFEKFERVDPSEPGGTGLGLYISRRLARAMGGDILLDSSAGGGARFMLVLPAE
;
A
#
# COMPACT_ATOMS: atom_id res chain seq x y z
N MET A 1 -22.02 -45.11 -19.21
CA MET A 1 -20.71 -44.67 -19.75
C MET A 1 -20.94 -44.18 -21.17
N ARG A 2 -20.73 -42.89 -21.46
CA ARG A 2 -20.84 -42.37 -22.83
C ARG A 2 -19.65 -42.88 -23.65
N THR A 3 -19.89 -43.28 -24.89
CA THR A 3 -18.83 -43.71 -25.82
C THR A 3 -17.85 -42.56 -26.06
N PRO A 4 -16.53 -42.80 -26.07
CA PRO A 4 -15.55 -41.74 -26.33
C PRO A 4 -15.75 -41.16 -27.73
N ILE A 5 -15.64 -39.85 -27.86
CA ILE A 5 -15.74 -39.14 -29.15
C ILE A 5 -14.34 -39.02 -29.73
N HIS A 6 -14.14 -39.49 -30.96
CA HIS A 6 -12.83 -39.60 -31.58
C HIS A 6 -12.58 -38.55 -32.66
N GLY A 7 -11.31 -38.21 -32.85
CA GLY A 7 -10.83 -37.40 -33.98
C GLY A 7 -9.37 -37.69 -34.32
N LEU A 8 -8.97 -37.37 -35.54
CA LEU A 8 -7.60 -37.47 -36.02
C LEU A 8 -7.19 -36.15 -36.67
N VAL A 9 -6.05 -35.64 -36.22
CA VAL A 9 -5.45 -34.39 -36.72
C VAL A 9 -4.16 -34.73 -37.45
N ASP A 10 -3.98 -34.26 -38.68
CA ASP A 10 -2.76 -34.50 -39.45
C ASP A 10 -1.59 -33.58 -39.04
N ARG A 11 -0.45 -33.72 -39.73
CA ARG A 11 0.75 -32.90 -39.51
C ARG A 11 0.52 -31.42 -39.78
N ASP A 12 -0.41 -31.08 -40.67
CA ASP A 12 -0.74 -29.72 -41.08
C ASP A 12 -1.82 -29.12 -40.17
N GLY A 13 -2.28 -29.86 -39.16
CA GLY A 13 -3.26 -29.40 -38.17
C GLY A 13 -4.71 -29.51 -38.67
N ARG A 14 -4.96 -30.28 -39.73
CA ARG A 14 -6.30 -30.50 -40.27
C ARG A 14 -6.97 -31.66 -39.58
N LEU A 15 -8.25 -31.49 -39.26
CA LEU A 15 -9.09 -32.53 -38.67
C LEU A 15 -9.57 -33.47 -39.78
N VAL A 16 -8.74 -34.47 -40.10
CA VAL A 16 -8.95 -35.38 -41.24
C VAL A 16 -10.09 -36.38 -41.01
N SER A 17 -10.36 -36.74 -39.76
CA SER A 17 -11.53 -37.53 -39.38
C SER A 17 -12.01 -37.13 -38.00
N ALA A 18 -13.32 -37.08 -37.78
CA ALA A 18 -13.91 -36.82 -36.47
C ALA A 18 -15.32 -37.37 -36.37
N ASP A 19 -15.67 -37.83 -35.18
CA ASP A 19 -17.05 -38.16 -34.84
C ASP A 19 -17.92 -36.88 -34.85
N THR A 20 -19.21 -37.06 -35.11
CA THR A 20 -20.18 -35.97 -35.34
C THR A 20 -20.13 -34.84 -34.31
N PRO A 21 -20.03 -35.09 -32.98
CA PRO A 21 -19.97 -34.01 -31.99
C PRO A 21 -18.73 -33.12 -32.16
N LEU A 22 -17.56 -33.72 -32.40
CA LEU A 22 -16.31 -32.99 -32.60
C LEU A 22 -16.29 -32.27 -33.97
N ALA A 23 -16.79 -32.92 -35.02
CA ALA A 23 -16.91 -32.29 -36.33
C ALA A 23 -17.84 -31.06 -36.30
N THR A 24 -19.00 -31.20 -35.66
CA THR A 24 -19.99 -30.12 -35.52
C THR A 24 -19.47 -28.98 -34.67
N LEU A 25 -18.72 -29.28 -33.61
CA LEU A 25 -18.04 -28.27 -32.80
C LEU A 25 -16.99 -27.50 -33.63
N ASN A 26 -16.19 -28.20 -34.44
CA ASN A 26 -15.19 -27.56 -35.28
C ASN A 26 -15.81 -26.62 -36.34
N VAL A 27 -16.92 -27.03 -36.94
CA VAL A 27 -17.65 -26.19 -37.91
C VAL A 27 -18.25 -24.95 -37.22
N ARG A 28 -18.89 -25.12 -36.06
CA ARG A 28 -19.46 -24.00 -35.30
C ARG A 28 -18.40 -23.02 -34.78
N ALA A 29 -17.19 -23.50 -34.52
CA ALA A 29 -16.03 -22.67 -34.20
C ALA A 29 -15.45 -21.92 -35.42
N GLY A 30 -16.09 -21.98 -36.60
CA GLY A 30 -15.65 -21.29 -37.82
C GLY A 30 -14.79 -22.12 -38.76
N GLY A 31 -14.70 -23.44 -38.53
CA GLY A 31 -13.94 -24.37 -39.35
C GLY A 31 -14.76 -24.94 -40.50
N THR A 32 -14.09 -25.72 -41.35
CA THR A 32 -14.74 -26.50 -42.40
C THR A 32 -14.57 -28.00 -42.13
N THR A 33 -15.49 -28.82 -42.63
CA THR A 33 -15.39 -30.27 -42.54
C THR A 33 -14.13 -30.76 -43.28
N GLY A 34 -13.27 -31.53 -42.61
CA GLY A 34 -11.97 -31.95 -43.16
C GLY A 34 -10.93 -30.82 -43.24
N GLY A 35 -11.27 -29.62 -42.76
CA GLY A 35 -10.41 -28.44 -42.73
C GLY A 35 -9.57 -28.39 -41.46
N MET A 36 -9.04 -27.20 -41.17
CA MET A 36 -8.22 -26.96 -39.99
C MET A 36 -9.02 -27.23 -38.70
N LEU A 37 -8.37 -27.83 -37.70
CA LEU A 37 -8.92 -27.87 -36.35
C LEU A 37 -8.84 -26.45 -35.78
N VAL A 38 -9.97 -25.74 -35.78
CA VAL A 38 -10.06 -24.33 -35.36
C VAL A 38 -10.48 -24.17 -33.91
N VAL A 39 -10.86 -25.25 -33.22
CA VAL A 39 -11.09 -25.24 -31.77
C VAL A 39 -9.72 -25.04 -31.08
N PRO A 40 -9.39 -23.84 -30.57
CA PRO A 40 -8.01 -23.45 -30.27
C PRO A 40 -7.34 -24.35 -29.24
N GLN A 41 -8.10 -24.77 -28.23
CA GLN A 41 -7.62 -25.59 -27.12
C GLN A 41 -7.32 -27.03 -27.57
N LEU A 42 -8.14 -27.61 -28.45
CA LEU A 42 -7.90 -28.93 -29.04
C LEU A 42 -6.73 -28.89 -30.03
N ALA A 43 -6.65 -27.83 -30.85
CA ALA A 43 -5.53 -27.62 -31.76
C ALA A 43 -4.20 -27.42 -31.03
N GLY A 44 -4.22 -26.69 -29.90
CA GLY A 44 -3.06 -26.52 -29.03
C GLY A 44 -2.61 -27.84 -28.40
N LEU A 45 -3.55 -28.66 -27.93
CA LEU A 45 -3.25 -29.99 -27.40
C LEU A 45 -2.64 -30.92 -28.46
N ALA A 46 -3.18 -30.91 -29.69
CA ALA A 46 -2.63 -31.68 -30.80
C ALA A 46 -1.19 -31.22 -31.14
N ARG A 47 -0.94 -29.91 -31.21
CA ARG A 47 0.42 -29.37 -31.40
C ARG A 47 1.39 -29.77 -30.30
N LEU A 48 0.94 -29.76 -29.03
CA LEU A 48 1.74 -30.14 -27.88
C LEU A 48 2.14 -31.62 -27.94
N VAL A 49 1.20 -32.51 -28.19
CA VAL A 49 1.45 -33.96 -28.31
C VAL A 49 2.38 -34.26 -29.47
N ARG A 50 2.20 -33.59 -30.61
CA ARG A 50 3.10 -33.74 -31.76
C ARG A 50 4.52 -33.30 -31.44
N ARG A 51 4.69 -32.19 -30.70
CA ARG A 51 6.01 -31.68 -30.28
C ARG A 51 6.69 -32.60 -29.27
N LEU A 52 5.93 -33.17 -28.34
CA LEU A 52 6.49 -33.99 -27.26
C LEU A 52 6.64 -35.48 -27.63
N GLY A 53 5.91 -35.96 -28.64
CA GLY A 53 5.93 -37.37 -29.04
C GLY A 53 5.34 -38.34 -28.02
N VAL A 54 4.60 -37.84 -27.02
CA VAL A 54 3.98 -38.66 -25.95
C VAL A 54 2.50 -38.34 -25.82
N ALA A 55 1.71 -39.31 -25.32
CA ALA A 55 0.30 -39.11 -25.09
C ALA A 55 0.04 -38.17 -23.90
N VAL A 56 -0.92 -37.25 -24.05
CA VAL A 56 -1.30 -36.25 -23.04
C VAL A 56 -2.81 -36.30 -22.81
N SER A 57 -3.21 -36.40 -21.55
CA SER A 57 -4.60 -36.33 -21.12
C SER A 57 -4.83 -35.07 -20.31
N ARG A 58 -5.83 -34.25 -20.69
CA ARG A 58 -6.16 -33.02 -19.96
C ARG A 58 -7.62 -32.61 -20.12
N GLY A 59 -8.09 -31.83 -19.16
CA GLY A 59 -9.30 -31.03 -19.31
C GLY A 59 -9.11 -29.93 -20.37
N VAL A 60 -10.13 -29.74 -21.19
CA VAL A 60 -10.23 -28.72 -22.23
C VAL A 60 -11.60 -28.07 -22.12
N SER A 61 -11.62 -26.78 -21.78
CA SER A 61 -12.84 -25.99 -21.79
C SER A 61 -12.90 -25.17 -23.08
N THR A 62 -14.02 -25.23 -23.79
CA THR A 62 -14.26 -24.47 -25.03
C THR A 62 -15.70 -23.98 -25.10
N ALA A 63 -15.89 -22.78 -25.64
CA ALA A 63 -17.22 -22.24 -25.89
C ALA A 63 -17.83 -22.82 -27.17
N ASP A 64 -19.15 -22.96 -27.19
CA ASP A 64 -19.97 -23.41 -28.30
C ASP A 64 -21.30 -22.64 -28.30
N GLY A 65 -21.29 -21.46 -28.93
CA GLY A 65 -22.44 -20.55 -28.92
C GLY A 65 -22.72 -19.99 -27.53
N ASP A 66 -23.89 -20.31 -26.97
CA ASP A 66 -24.35 -19.94 -25.64
C ASP A 66 -24.07 -21.01 -24.57
N ARG A 67 -23.16 -21.95 -24.88
CA ARG A 67 -22.76 -23.04 -23.98
C ARG A 67 -21.26 -23.11 -23.81
N ASP A 68 -20.85 -23.48 -22.60
CA ASP A 68 -19.48 -23.87 -22.30
C ASP A 68 -19.39 -25.40 -22.28
N LEU A 69 -18.41 -25.95 -22.98
CA LEU A 69 -18.13 -27.38 -23.07
C LEU A 69 -16.87 -27.69 -22.26
N ASP A 70 -17.02 -28.52 -21.24
CA ASP A 70 -15.90 -29.11 -20.50
C ASP A 70 -15.63 -30.52 -21.02
N LEU A 71 -14.47 -30.66 -21.67
CA LEU A 71 -14.04 -31.86 -22.37
C LEU A 71 -12.87 -32.51 -21.64
N TRP A 72 -12.94 -33.80 -21.37
CA TRP A 72 -11.77 -34.56 -20.93
C TRP A 72 -11.13 -35.26 -22.12
N VAL A 73 -9.99 -34.76 -22.60
CA VAL A 73 -9.40 -35.16 -23.88
C VAL A 73 -8.09 -35.89 -23.65
N ARG A 74 -7.99 -37.09 -24.21
CA ARG A 74 -6.74 -37.82 -24.37
C ARG A 74 -6.26 -37.68 -25.80
N ALA A 75 -5.09 -37.07 -25.97
CA ALA A 75 -4.44 -36.92 -27.25
C ALA A 75 -3.19 -37.81 -27.31
N SER A 76 -3.01 -38.59 -28.37
CA SER A 76 -1.88 -39.50 -28.54
C SER A 76 -1.27 -39.38 -29.94
N PRO A 77 0.06 -39.48 -30.08
CA PRO A 77 0.69 -39.52 -31.40
C PRO A 77 0.16 -40.73 -32.19
N GLN A 78 -0.19 -40.53 -33.46
CA GLN A 78 -0.63 -41.60 -34.36
C GLN A 78 -0.11 -41.32 -35.77
N GLY A 79 0.93 -42.06 -36.18
CA GLY A 79 1.67 -41.78 -37.40
C GLY A 79 2.28 -40.37 -37.36
N ASP A 80 2.11 -39.61 -38.45
CA ASP A 80 2.54 -38.22 -38.55
C ASP A 80 1.53 -37.22 -37.94
N GLY A 81 0.44 -37.73 -37.35
CA GLY A 81 -0.67 -36.96 -36.79
C GLY A 81 -0.90 -37.22 -35.30
N VAL A 82 -2.02 -36.72 -34.80
CA VAL A 82 -2.44 -36.87 -33.40
C VAL A 82 -3.89 -37.34 -33.35
N ALA A 83 -4.12 -38.48 -32.69
CA ALA A 83 -5.44 -38.97 -32.38
C ALA A 83 -5.97 -38.31 -31.11
N LEU A 84 -7.23 -37.89 -31.14
CA LEU A 84 -7.99 -37.31 -30.04
C LEU A 84 -9.07 -38.30 -29.61
N ALA A 85 -9.20 -38.52 -28.31
CA ALA A 85 -10.28 -39.29 -27.70
C ALA A 85 -10.86 -38.48 -26.53
N ILE A 86 -12.12 -38.07 -26.64
CA ILE A 86 -12.81 -37.24 -25.66
C ILE A 86 -13.70 -38.16 -24.82
N VAL A 87 -13.36 -38.32 -23.56
CA VAL A 87 -13.98 -39.28 -22.62
C VAL A 87 -15.02 -38.61 -21.73
N GLY A 88 -14.90 -37.31 -21.52
CA GLY A 88 -15.89 -36.48 -20.81
C GLY A 88 -16.40 -35.39 -21.74
N TRP A 89 -17.72 -35.24 -21.84
CA TRP A 89 -18.38 -34.17 -22.60
C TRP A 89 -19.54 -33.65 -21.76
N THR A 90 -19.28 -32.56 -21.04
CA THR A 90 -20.25 -31.89 -20.19
C THR A 90 -20.59 -30.54 -20.81
N GLU A 91 -21.86 -30.31 -21.10
CA GLU A 91 -22.35 -29.02 -21.57
C GLU A 91 -22.99 -28.30 -20.39
N THR A 92 -22.51 -27.09 -20.12
CA THR A 92 -23.15 -26.20 -19.17
C THR A 92 -23.68 -25.01 -19.95
N LEU A 93 -24.89 -24.53 -19.62
CA LEU A 93 -25.34 -23.24 -20.13
C LEU A 93 -24.26 -22.21 -19.81
N SER A 94 -23.78 -21.47 -20.81
CA SER A 94 -22.84 -20.40 -20.56
C SER A 94 -23.51 -19.51 -19.52
N ARG A 95 -22.85 -19.35 -18.37
CA ARG A 95 -23.29 -18.35 -17.39
C ARG A 95 -23.40 -17.07 -18.20
N GLN A 96 -24.58 -16.43 -18.17
CA GLN A 96 -24.75 -15.07 -18.70
C GLN A 96 -23.48 -14.31 -18.36
N PRO A 97 -22.87 -13.61 -19.33
CA PRO A 97 -21.57 -13.02 -19.12
C PRO A 97 -21.66 -12.28 -17.81
N PHE A 98 -20.92 -12.76 -16.81
CA PHE A 98 -20.65 -11.97 -15.64
C PHE A 98 -20.21 -10.65 -16.25
N ALA A 99 -20.92 -9.56 -15.95
CA ALA A 99 -20.52 -8.26 -16.45
C ALA A 99 -19.08 -8.11 -15.98
N ALA A 100 -18.13 -8.34 -16.89
CA ALA A 100 -16.73 -8.36 -16.55
C ALA A 100 -16.50 -6.99 -15.90
N PRO A 101 -15.90 -6.93 -14.70
CA PRO A 101 -15.48 -5.65 -14.16
C PRO A 101 -14.75 -4.93 -15.29
N ALA A 102 -15.05 -3.65 -15.51
CA ALA A 102 -14.61 -2.89 -16.69
C ALA A 102 -13.11 -3.08 -17.04
N GLY A 103 -12.27 -3.46 -16.06
CA GLY A 103 -10.87 -3.80 -16.22
C GLY A 103 -10.51 -4.99 -17.12
N ASP A 104 -11.35 -6.03 -17.27
CA ASP A 104 -10.99 -7.22 -18.07
C ASP A 104 -11.18 -7.03 -19.58
N ARG A 105 -12.16 -6.22 -20.01
CA ARG A 105 -12.27 -5.82 -21.43
C ARG A 105 -11.19 -4.82 -21.84
N GLU A 106 -10.83 -3.92 -20.93
CA GLU A 106 -9.72 -2.97 -21.14
C GLU A 106 -8.38 -3.71 -21.31
N ARG A 107 -8.21 -4.83 -20.57
CA ARG A 107 -7.04 -5.70 -20.61
C ARG A 107 -6.83 -6.40 -21.95
N ASP A 108 -7.89 -6.94 -22.55
CA ASP A 108 -7.80 -7.65 -23.84
C ASP A 108 -7.69 -6.68 -25.03
N PHE A 109 -8.38 -5.54 -25.01
CA PHE A 109 -8.26 -4.51 -26.06
C PHE A 109 -6.87 -3.86 -26.07
N ARG A 110 -6.30 -3.49 -24.91
CA ARG A 110 -4.96 -2.86 -24.85
C ARG A 110 -3.83 -3.82 -25.21
N ARG A 111 -3.99 -5.15 -25.03
CA ARG A 111 -2.98 -6.17 -25.41
C ARG A 111 -2.71 -6.26 -26.92
N GLY A 112 -3.69 -5.90 -27.75
CA GLY A 112 -3.60 -5.94 -29.22
C GLY A 112 -3.01 -4.68 -29.85
N ALA A 113 -3.08 -3.53 -29.17
CA ALA A 113 -2.63 -2.22 -29.67
C ALA A 113 -1.39 -1.66 -28.94
N ALA A 114 -0.94 -2.29 -27.86
CA ALA A 114 0.20 -1.81 -27.09
C ALA A 114 1.54 -2.12 -27.76
N GLU A 115 2.39 -1.10 -27.84
CA GLU A 115 3.73 -1.20 -28.42
C GLU A 115 4.73 -1.89 -27.48
N TRP A 116 4.50 -1.84 -26.16
CA TRP A 116 5.37 -2.45 -25.17
C TRP A 116 4.60 -3.39 -24.25
N ARG A 117 5.20 -4.53 -23.92
CA ARG A 117 4.75 -5.47 -22.89
C ARG A 117 5.83 -5.59 -21.84
N TRP A 118 5.44 -5.61 -20.57
CA TRP A 118 6.39 -5.62 -19.48
C TRP A 118 5.86 -6.47 -18.32
N ALA A 119 6.77 -7.02 -17.53
CA ALA A 119 6.44 -7.67 -16.27
C ALA A 119 7.52 -7.37 -15.24
N VAL A 120 7.12 -7.28 -13.98
CA VAL A 120 8.00 -7.07 -12.83
C VAL A 120 7.68 -8.04 -11.71
N ASP A 121 8.66 -8.33 -10.87
CA ASP A 121 8.48 -9.07 -9.62
C ASP A 121 7.94 -8.17 -8.48
N ALA A 122 7.78 -8.76 -7.28
CA ALA A 122 7.31 -8.05 -6.09
C ALA A 122 8.23 -6.90 -5.63
N HIS A 123 9.47 -6.84 -6.13
CA HIS A 123 10.44 -5.78 -5.85
C HIS A 123 10.53 -4.77 -7.00
N LEU A 124 9.57 -4.80 -7.93
CA LEU A 124 9.50 -3.96 -9.13
C LEU A 124 10.72 -4.10 -10.04
N ARG A 125 11.38 -5.26 -10.05
CA ARG A 125 12.45 -5.56 -11.02
C ARG A 125 11.85 -6.20 -12.26
N LEU A 126 12.27 -5.73 -13.43
CA LEU A 126 11.80 -6.23 -14.72
C LEU A 126 12.13 -7.73 -14.88
N THR A 127 11.10 -8.55 -15.06
CA THR A 127 11.21 -9.97 -15.39
C THR A 127 10.93 -10.23 -16.86
N ARG A 128 10.21 -9.31 -17.53
CA ARG A 128 9.96 -9.34 -18.98
C ARG A 128 9.85 -7.92 -19.54
N LEU A 129 10.34 -7.72 -20.76
CA LEU A 129 10.18 -6.49 -21.52
C LEU A 129 10.19 -6.82 -23.03
N ASP A 130 9.14 -6.44 -23.75
CA ASP A 130 9.03 -6.55 -25.20
C ASP A 130 8.64 -5.17 -25.76
N PRO A 131 9.34 -4.60 -26.76
CA PRO A 131 10.58 -5.10 -27.33
C PRO A 131 11.73 -5.13 -26.29
N PRO A 132 12.66 -6.10 -26.39
CA PRO A 132 13.74 -6.24 -25.41
C PRO A 132 14.72 -5.07 -25.45
N ARG A 133 15.25 -4.69 -24.29
CA ARG A 133 16.37 -3.73 -24.13
C ARG A 133 17.53 -4.40 -23.39
N ASP A 134 18.75 -4.16 -23.87
CA ASP A 134 19.95 -4.76 -23.30
C ASP A 134 20.13 -4.37 -21.82
N GLY A 135 20.33 -5.39 -20.98
CA GLY A 135 20.54 -5.21 -19.55
C GLY A 135 19.29 -4.74 -18.75
N ALA A 136 18.10 -4.70 -19.35
CA ALA A 136 16.89 -4.24 -18.66
C ALA A 136 16.30 -5.28 -17.69
N ILE A 137 16.42 -6.57 -18.00
CA ILE A 137 15.91 -7.66 -17.15
C ILE A 137 16.72 -7.74 -15.84
N GLY A 138 16.03 -7.87 -14.71
CA GLY A 138 16.58 -7.86 -13.35
C GLY A 138 16.82 -6.47 -12.76
N GLN A 139 16.69 -5.40 -13.57
CA GLN A 139 16.83 -4.02 -13.11
C GLN A 139 15.50 -3.46 -12.60
N PRO A 140 15.53 -2.47 -11.69
CA PRO A 140 14.32 -1.75 -11.28
C PRO A 140 13.60 -1.14 -12.48
N LEU A 141 12.26 -1.23 -12.52
CA LEU A 141 11.42 -0.67 -13.59
C LEU A 141 11.71 0.81 -13.88
N ALA A 142 12.05 1.56 -12.83
CA ALA A 142 12.41 2.98 -12.89
C ALA A 142 13.65 3.29 -13.76
N ARG A 143 14.49 2.29 -14.08
CA ARG A 143 15.60 2.44 -15.02
C ARG A 143 15.16 2.38 -16.49
N THR A 144 13.95 1.89 -16.75
CA THR A 144 13.40 1.78 -18.11
C THR A 144 12.34 2.84 -18.35
N PHE A 145 11.49 3.11 -17.36
CA PHE A 145 10.41 4.10 -17.44
C PHE A 145 10.52 5.11 -16.31
N VAL A 146 10.43 6.40 -16.63
CA VAL A 146 10.23 7.47 -15.66
C VAL A 146 8.74 7.70 -15.53
N LEU A 147 8.17 7.33 -14.38
CA LEU A 147 6.75 7.54 -14.10
C LEU A 147 6.48 9.02 -13.88
N ARG A 148 5.43 9.54 -14.53
CA ARG A 148 4.92 10.90 -14.29
C ARG A 148 3.64 10.82 -13.47
N PRO A 149 3.47 11.70 -12.46
CA PRO A 149 2.21 11.82 -11.77
C PRO A 149 1.07 12.21 -12.74
N GLY A 150 -0.14 11.72 -12.49
CA GLY A 150 -1.33 12.16 -13.21
C GLY A 150 -1.71 13.62 -12.91
N PRO A 151 -2.77 14.16 -13.53
CA PRO A 151 -3.23 15.54 -13.35
C PRO A 151 -3.56 15.91 -11.89
N ASP A 152 -3.88 14.91 -11.07
CA ASP A 152 -4.18 14.97 -9.63
C ASP A 152 -2.97 14.58 -8.74
N ARG A 153 -1.77 14.51 -9.32
CA ARG A 153 -0.52 14.03 -8.69
C ARG A 153 -0.60 12.58 -8.18
N THR A 154 -1.52 11.77 -8.70
CA THR A 154 -1.56 10.33 -8.38
C THR A 154 -0.52 9.55 -9.19
N VAL A 155 -0.08 8.42 -8.63
CA VAL A 155 0.75 7.44 -9.34
C VAL A 155 -0.01 6.12 -9.33
N PRO A 156 -0.95 5.91 -10.29
CA PRO A 156 -1.84 4.75 -10.30
C PRO A 156 -1.16 3.39 -10.07
N MET A 157 0.09 3.25 -10.52
CA MET A 157 0.87 2.03 -10.32
C MET A 157 1.20 1.76 -8.84
N ILE A 158 1.52 2.79 -8.06
CA ILE A 158 1.89 2.65 -6.64
C ILE A 158 0.65 2.28 -5.81
N GLU A 159 -0.49 2.91 -6.11
CA GLU A 159 -1.76 2.64 -5.44
C GLU A 159 -2.24 1.21 -5.68
N ALA A 160 -2.15 0.74 -6.93
CA ALA A 160 -2.45 -0.63 -7.29
C ALA A 160 -1.53 -1.65 -6.62
N MET A 161 -0.24 -1.31 -6.42
CA MET A 161 0.70 -2.19 -5.73
C MET A 161 0.30 -2.39 -4.27
N ALA A 162 -0.06 -1.31 -3.59
CA ALA A 162 -0.48 -1.35 -2.19
C ALA A 162 -1.81 -2.12 -2.01
N ALA A 163 -2.74 -1.98 -2.96
CA ALA A 163 -4.03 -2.64 -2.93
C ALA A 163 -4.03 -4.07 -3.52
N GLY A 164 -2.95 -4.48 -4.20
CA GLY A 164 -2.92 -5.73 -4.97
C GLY A 164 -3.96 -5.75 -6.10
N THR A 165 -4.25 -4.58 -6.69
CA THR A 165 -5.27 -4.40 -7.74
C THR A 165 -4.62 -4.02 -9.07
N ALA A 166 -5.42 -3.97 -10.14
CA ALA A 166 -4.93 -3.50 -11.44
C ALA A 166 -4.90 -1.96 -11.51
N PHE A 167 -4.00 -1.42 -12.33
CA PHE A 167 -3.97 0.01 -12.68
C PHE A 167 -3.97 0.22 -14.18
N GLY A 168 -4.43 1.39 -14.60
CA GLY A 168 -4.36 1.84 -15.99
C GLY A 168 -4.06 3.32 -16.09
N GLY A 169 -3.44 3.73 -17.20
CA GLY A 169 -3.27 5.13 -17.54
C GLY A 169 -2.15 5.86 -16.81
N GLN A 170 -1.24 5.12 -16.16
CA GLN A 170 -0.04 5.68 -15.52
C GLN A 170 0.82 6.38 -16.58
N ALA A 171 0.91 7.70 -16.52
CA ALA A 171 1.79 8.45 -17.42
C ALA A 171 3.25 8.10 -17.13
N ALA A 172 4.05 7.93 -18.18
CA ALA A 172 5.49 7.73 -18.07
C ALA A 172 6.17 8.09 -19.40
N HIS A 173 7.49 8.14 -19.40
CA HIS A 173 8.28 8.13 -20.64
C HIS A 173 9.48 7.20 -20.49
N PRO A 174 10.05 6.68 -21.58
CA PRO A 174 11.30 5.95 -21.50
C PRO A 174 12.41 6.82 -20.92
N VAL A 175 13.32 6.23 -20.15
CA VAL A 175 14.54 6.92 -19.71
C VAL A 175 15.36 7.33 -20.95
N GLY A 176 15.70 8.62 -21.04
CA GLY A 176 16.41 9.20 -22.19
C GLY A 176 15.53 9.75 -23.31
N GLU A 177 14.21 9.52 -23.27
CA GLU A 177 13.25 9.98 -24.30
C GLU A 177 12.07 10.75 -23.68
N PRO A 178 12.29 11.91 -23.03
CA PRO A 178 11.25 12.64 -22.26
C PRO A 178 10.09 13.17 -23.13
N GLU A 179 10.33 13.37 -24.42
CA GLU A 179 9.36 13.81 -25.43
C GLU A 179 8.32 12.72 -25.77
N ARG A 180 8.65 11.44 -25.51
CA ARG A 180 7.82 10.30 -25.93
C ARG A 180 6.97 9.79 -24.77
N MET A 181 5.78 10.36 -24.62
CA MET A 181 4.87 10.02 -23.54
C MET A 181 4.15 8.68 -23.77
N LEU A 182 4.18 7.82 -22.76
CA LEU A 182 3.54 6.51 -22.68
C LEU A 182 2.47 6.49 -21.59
N ARG A 183 1.47 5.62 -21.76
CA ARG A 183 0.58 5.20 -20.66
C ARG A 183 0.82 3.74 -20.30
N LEU A 184 1.25 3.48 -19.07
CA LEU A 184 1.39 2.14 -18.51
C LEU A 184 0.06 1.67 -17.91
N SER A 185 -0.20 0.39 -18.07
CA SER A 185 -1.28 -0.33 -17.38
C SER A 185 -0.71 -1.66 -16.90
N GLY A 186 -1.11 -2.11 -15.71
CA GLY A 186 -0.58 -3.33 -15.11
C GLY A 186 -1.62 -4.06 -14.28
N TRP A 187 -1.53 -5.39 -14.32
CA TRP A 187 -2.37 -6.32 -13.57
C TRP A 187 -1.51 -7.10 -12.57
N PRO A 188 -1.96 -7.25 -11.32
CA PRO A 188 -1.18 -7.87 -10.28
C PRO A 188 -1.03 -9.36 -10.58
N LEU A 189 0.17 -9.88 -10.35
CA LEU A 189 0.45 -11.30 -10.27
C LEU A 189 0.38 -11.71 -8.80
N THR A 190 -0.21 -12.86 -8.52
CA THR A 190 -0.29 -13.42 -7.16
C THR A 190 0.57 -14.68 -7.08
N ASN A 191 1.21 -14.91 -5.94
CA ASN A 191 1.89 -16.16 -5.64
C ASN A 191 0.89 -17.23 -5.17
N ASP A 192 1.35 -18.47 -4.99
CA ASP A 192 0.51 -19.59 -4.59
C ASP A 192 -0.15 -19.40 -3.21
N ASP A 193 0.42 -18.52 -2.36
CA ASP A 193 -0.10 -18.15 -1.05
C ASP A 193 -1.08 -16.94 -1.08
N GLY A 194 -1.46 -16.47 -2.28
CA GLY A 194 -2.39 -15.35 -2.47
C GLY A 194 -1.79 -13.95 -2.20
N GLY A 195 -0.50 -13.86 -1.94
CA GLY A 195 0.26 -12.61 -1.80
C GLY A 195 0.69 -12.00 -3.14
N PHE A 196 1.00 -10.71 -3.14
CA PHE A 196 1.47 -9.98 -4.32
C PHE A 196 2.84 -10.50 -4.79
N ALA A 197 2.91 -10.92 -6.06
CA ALA A 197 4.11 -11.47 -6.70
C ALA A 197 4.72 -10.52 -7.75
N GLY A 198 4.04 -9.42 -8.10
CA GLY A 198 4.51 -8.45 -9.07
C GLY A 198 3.39 -7.94 -9.99
N PHE A 199 3.77 -7.35 -11.13
CA PHE A 199 2.82 -6.89 -12.15
C PHE A 199 3.17 -7.45 -13.52
N GLU A 200 2.15 -7.76 -14.33
CA GLU A 200 2.28 -7.89 -15.78
C GLU A 200 1.46 -6.78 -16.44
N GLY A 201 2.00 -6.13 -17.46
CA GLY A 201 1.41 -4.93 -18.01
C GLY A 201 1.77 -4.63 -19.45
N VAL A 202 1.20 -3.53 -19.94
CA VAL A 202 1.41 -3.00 -21.28
C VAL A 202 1.69 -1.50 -21.22
N ALA A 203 2.35 -0.97 -22.26
CA ALA A 203 2.50 0.47 -22.46
C ALA A 203 2.29 0.83 -23.94
N GLY A 204 1.70 2.00 -24.20
CA GLY A 204 1.51 2.56 -25.54
C GLY A 204 1.68 4.08 -25.53
N TYR A 205 2.10 4.64 -26.68
CA TYR A 205 2.28 6.10 -26.81
C TYR A 205 0.95 6.84 -26.78
N VAL A 206 1.00 8.07 -26.28
CA VAL A 206 -0.13 9.01 -26.28
C VAL A 206 0.05 9.94 -27.49
N ALA A 207 -1.03 10.22 -28.24
CA ALA A 207 -1.01 11.15 -29.36
C ALA A 207 -0.70 12.59 -28.89
N GLU A 208 0.02 13.35 -29.71
CA GLU A 208 0.61 14.67 -29.37
C GLU A 208 -0.38 15.70 -28.81
N ASP A 209 -1.67 15.64 -29.15
CA ASP A 209 -2.70 16.57 -28.66
C ASP A 209 -3.03 16.43 -27.15
N GLU A 210 -2.77 15.27 -26.52
CA GLU A 210 -2.94 15.07 -25.06
C GLU A 210 -1.69 15.45 -24.25
N ALA A 211 -0.52 15.56 -24.90
CA ALA A 211 0.77 15.82 -24.24
C ALA A 211 0.91 17.28 -23.77
N ALA A 212 0.16 18.21 -24.37
CA ALA A 212 0.25 19.65 -24.09
C ALA A 212 -0.39 20.10 -22.76
N VAL A 213 -1.10 19.21 -22.04
CA VAL A 213 -1.79 19.57 -20.78
C VAL A 213 -0.92 19.34 -19.53
N GLY A 214 0.33 18.87 -19.68
CA GLY A 214 1.09 18.29 -18.57
C GLY A 214 2.45 18.91 -18.23
N ASP A 215 2.79 20.11 -18.71
CA ASP A 215 4.06 20.75 -18.33
C ASP A 215 3.88 21.63 -17.09
N VAL A 216 3.76 20.96 -15.94
CA VAL A 216 4.02 21.59 -14.64
C VAL A 216 5.39 21.09 -14.20
N ALA A 217 6.39 21.97 -14.32
CA ALA A 217 7.72 21.77 -13.77
C ALA A 217 7.64 21.32 -12.29
N PRO A 218 8.60 20.53 -11.79
CA PRO A 218 8.55 20.01 -10.44
C PRO A 218 8.75 21.15 -9.44
N ASP A 219 7.65 21.65 -8.87
CA ASP A 219 7.74 22.52 -7.70
C ASP A 219 8.07 21.65 -6.49
N ALA A 220 9.14 22.04 -5.79
CA ALA A 220 9.68 21.36 -4.63
C ALA A 220 8.68 21.47 -3.47
N GLY A 221 7.79 20.49 -3.36
CA GLY A 221 6.79 20.44 -2.30
C GLY A 221 5.66 19.46 -2.63
N ASP A 222 5.94 18.15 -2.67
CA ASP A 222 4.90 17.14 -2.88
C ASP A 222 4.13 16.87 -1.57
N SER A 223 3.15 17.73 -1.30
CA SER A 223 2.25 17.71 -0.13
C SER A 223 1.30 16.50 -0.06
N GLY A 224 1.34 15.59 -1.04
CA GLY A 224 0.60 14.33 -0.99
C GLY A 224 1.51 13.10 -0.85
N PHE A 225 2.83 13.26 -0.98
CA PHE A 225 3.76 12.14 -0.92
C PHE A 225 3.72 11.44 0.43
N GLY A 226 3.74 12.18 1.53
CA GLY A 226 3.73 11.66 2.89
C GLY A 226 2.42 10.98 3.24
N VAL A 227 1.26 11.56 2.86
CA VAL A 227 -0.06 10.91 3.06
C VAL A 227 -0.13 9.59 2.30
N ARG A 228 0.34 9.55 1.05
CA ARG A 228 0.35 8.34 0.22
C ARG A 228 1.38 7.32 0.67
N LEU A 229 2.59 7.77 1.00
CA LEU A 229 3.64 6.93 1.58
C LEU A 229 3.17 6.35 2.91
N GLY A 230 2.49 7.14 3.73
CA GLY A 230 2.00 6.69 5.00
C GLY A 230 0.89 5.65 4.88
N ALA A 231 -0.07 5.87 3.99
CA ALA A 231 -1.07 4.85 3.66
C ALA A 231 -0.44 3.57 3.08
N ALA A 232 0.57 3.70 2.22
CA ALA A 232 1.25 2.57 1.59
C ALA A 232 2.18 1.78 2.54
N LEU A 233 2.80 2.45 3.52
CA LEU A 233 3.66 1.82 4.52
C LEU A 233 2.89 1.26 5.71
N ARG A 234 1.70 1.81 6.02
CA ARG A 234 0.91 1.38 7.18
C ARG A 234 0.49 -0.09 7.08
N ALA A 235 -0.11 -0.50 5.96
CA ALA A 235 -0.58 -1.88 5.76
C ALA A 235 0.53 -2.96 5.88
N PRO A 236 1.70 -2.85 5.23
CA PRO A 236 2.76 -3.84 5.40
C PRO A 236 3.37 -3.85 6.80
N ILE A 237 3.49 -2.68 7.45
CA ILE A 237 4.02 -2.60 8.82
C ILE A 237 3.00 -3.19 9.82
N ASP A 238 1.71 -2.91 9.68
CA ASP A 238 0.64 -3.52 10.48
C ASP A 238 0.66 -5.04 10.39
N ARG A 239 0.93 -5.57 9.19
CA ARG A 239 1.08 -7.03 8.98
C ARG A 239 2.30 -7.59 9.71
N ILE A 240 3.44 -6.90 9.66
CA ILE A 240 4.66 -7.29 10.39
C ILE A 240 4.40 -7.27 11.91
N ILE A 241 3.75 -6.22 12.42
CA ILE A 241 3.38 -6.11 13.84
C ILE A 241 2.44 -7.26 14.23
N THR A 242 1.42 -7.53 13.41
CA THR A 242 0.45 -8.59 13.69
C THR A 242 1.12 -9.97 13.74
N GLN A 243 2.02 -10.28 12.80
CA GLN A 243 2.77 -11.53 12.78
C GLN A 243 3.72 -11.64 13.97
N ALA A 244 4.40 -10.55 14.30
CA ALA A 244 5.32 -10.50 15.43
C ALA A 244 4.56 -10.64 16.78
N ASP A 245 3.40 -10.00 16.93
CA ASP A 245 2.53 -10.17 18.09
C ASP A 245 1.98 -11.61 18.18
N ALA A 246 1.63 -12.23 17.05
CA ALA A 246 1.19 -13.63 17.02
C ALA A 246 2.29 -14.60 17.49
N ILE A 247 3.56 -14.36 17.11
CA ILE A 247 4.70 -15.12 17.60
C ILE A 247 4.91 -14.87 19.11
N ARG A 248 4.73 -13.62 19.56
CA ARG A 248 4.86 -13.25 20.98
C ARG A 248 3.78 -13.87 21.86
N SER A 249 2.61 -14.14 21.30
CA SER A 249 1.43 -14.70 21.98
C SER A 249 1.25 -16.20 21.77
N ALA A 250 2.18 -16.88 21.08
CA ALA A 250 2.15 -18.32 20.92
C ALA A 250 2.55 -19.04 22.22
N ASP A 251 1.79 -20.06 22.62
CA ASP A 251 2.12 -20.94 23.75
C ASP A 251 3.37 -21.80 23.48
N ASP A 252 3.96 -22.35 24.56
CA ASP A 252 5.09 -23.28 24.83
C ASP A 252 5.97 -23.89 23.70
N ALA A 253 5.59 -23.81 22.42
CA ALA A 253 6.33 -24.30 21.27
C ALA A 253 7.38 -23.31 20.72
N VAL A 254 7.39 -22.05 21.19
CA VAL A 254 8.33 -21.02 20.71
C VAL A 254 9.42 -20.76 21.76
N ARG A 255 10.69 -20.84 21.35
CA ARG A 255 11.82 -20.57 22.24
C ARG A 255 11.77 -19.13 22.77
N PRO A 256 12.08 -18.87 24.06
CA PRO A 256 12.03 -17.54 24.66
C PRO A 256 12.75 -16.44 23.85
N ASP A 257 13.92 -16.75 23.28
CA ASP A 257 14.68 -15.81 22.45
C ASP A 257 13.87 -15.32 21.22
N TYR A 258 13.04 -16.19 20.61
CA TYR A 258 12.18 -15.78 19.48
C TYR A 258 10.98 -14.93 19.91
N ILE A 259 10.50 -15.09 21.15
CA ILE A 259 9.46 -14.22 21.74
C ILE A 259 10.03 -12.81 21.94
N GLU A 260 11.28 -12.72 22.41
CA GLU A 260 12.00 -11.45 22.56
C GLU A 260 12.24 -10.77 21.20
N TYR A 261 12.77 -11.48 20.20
CA TYR A 261 12.93 -10.95 18.85
C TYR A 261 11.61 -10.51 18.21
N ALA A 262 10.54 -11.26 18.41
CA ALA A 262 9.21 -10.87 17.92
C ALA A 262 8.68 -9.63 18.65
N GLY A 263 8.96 -9.50 19.95
CA GLY A 263 8.72 -8.27 20.70
C GLY A 263 9.44 -7.06 20.10
N ASP A 264 10.73 -7.21 19.78
CA ASP A 264 11.54 -6.15 19.18
C ASP A 264 11.05 -5.76 17.78
N ILE A 265 10.70 -6.73 16.94
CA ILE A 265 10.13 -6.49 15.61
C ILE A 265 8.81 -5.74 15.71
N ALA A 266 7.92 -6.15 16.62
CA ALA A 266 6.63 -5.48 16.82
C ALA A 266 6.83 -4.04 17.32
N ASN A 267 7.80 -3.81 18.21
CA ASN A 267 8.12 -2.47 18.71
C ASN A 267 8.74 -1.58 17.63
N ALA A 268 9.65 -2.11 16.81
CA ALA A 268 10.23 -1.40 15.67
C ALA A 268 9.16 -1.05 14.62
N GLY A 269 8.24 -1.96 14.33
CA GLY A 269 7.11 -1.71 13.43
C GLY A 269 6.22 -0.58 13.93
N ARG A 270 5.79 -0.61 15.20
CA ARG A 270 4.99 0.49 15.78
C ARG A 270 5.73 1.83 15.73
N HIS A 271 7.03 1.82 16.01
CA HIS A 271 7.84 3.02 15.93
C HIS A 271 7.92 3.61 14.50
N LEU A 272 7.97 2.76 13.48
CA LEU A 272 7.91 3.19 12.08
C LEU A 272 6.54 3.76 11.70
N LEU A 273 5.44 3.21 12.23
CA LEU A 273 4.11 3.79 12.04
C LEU A 273 4.01 5.18 12.66
N ASP A 274 4.53 5.36 13.87
CA ASP A 274 4.56 6.67 14.52
C ASP A 274 5.37 7.69 13.69
N LEU A 275 6.51 7.28 13.11
CA LEU A 275 7.32 8.10 12.20
C LEU A 275 6.56 8.49 10.93
N VAL A 276 5.83 7.54 10.38
CA VAL A 276 5.00 7.74 9.20
C VAL A 276 3.89 8.75 9.50
N ASP A 277 3.19 8.59 10.61
CA ASP A 277 2.10 9.47 11.01
C ASP A 277 2.60 10.89 11.29
N ASP A 278 3.73 11.01 11.99
CA ASP A 278 4.40 12.29 12.20
C ASP A 278 4.83 12.94 10.88
N LEU A 279 5.32 12.18 9.90
CA LEU A 279 5.69 12.71 8.58
C LEU A 279 4.47 13.21 7.81
N VAL A 280 3.35 12.50 7.90
CA VAL A 280 2.06 12.92 7.32
C VAL A 280 1.60 14.23 7.93
N ASP A 281 1.59 14.31 9.26
CA ASP A 281 1.19 15.52 9.98
C ASP A 281 2.12 16.68 9.68
N LEU A 282 3.42 16.44 9.67
CA LEU A 282 4.43 17.42 9.30
C LEU A 282 4.11 18.00 7.92
N GLN A 283 3.96 17.16 6.90
CA GLN A 283 3.64 17.63 5.55
C GLN A 283 2.35 18.43 5.47
N ALA A 284 1.32 18.07 6.24
CA ALA A 284 0.07 18.84 6.27
C ALA A 284 0.26 20.24 6.88
N ILE A 285 1.10 20.35 7.91
CA ILE A 285 1.32 21.59 8.67
C ILE A 285 2.36 22.51 8.01
N GLU A 286 3.30 21.97 7.24
CA GLU A 286 4.33 22.77 6.56
C GLU A 286 3.82 23.52 5.33
N ARG A 287 2.59 23.25 4.90
CA ARG A 287 2.00 23.92 3.75
C ARG A 287 1.86 25.41 4.04
N SER A 288 2.19 26.23 3.05
CA SER A 288 2.05 27.69 3.13
C SER A 288 0.60 28.15 3.32
N ASP A 289 -0.38 27.31 2.97
CA ASP A 289 -1.81 27.55 3.13
C ASP A 289 -2.40 26.96 4.42
N PHE A 290 -1.60 26.29 5.27
CA PHE A 290 -2.09 25.71 6.51
C PHE A 290 -2.61 26.80 7.46
N ARG A 291 -3.87 26.69 7.86
CA ARG A 291 -4.49 27.51 8.90
C ARG A 291 -5.28 26.63 9.84
N ALA A 292 -4.95 26.69 11.13
CA ALA A 292 -5.75 26.02 12.14
C ALA A 292 -7.12 26.72 12.25
N ARG A 293 -8.17 25.95 12.54
CA ARG A 293 -9.46 26.57 12.85
C ARG A 293 -9.36 27.31 14.19
N SER A 294 -10.03 28.45 14.27
CA SER A 294 -10.10 29.24 15.50
C SER A 294 -11.51 29.12 16.07
N GLU A 295 -11.68 28.24 17.04
CA GLU A 295 -12.93 27.92 17.72
C GLU A 295 -12.76 28.19 19.23
N SER A 296 -13.87 28.34 19.95
CA SER A 296 -13.83 28.36 21.42
C SER A 296 -13.58 26.95 21.93
N ILE A 297 -12.54 26.78 22.75
CA ILE A 297 -12.12 25.49 23.31
C ILE A 297 -11.82 25.62 24.81
N ASP A 298 -11.89 24.51 25.54
CA ASP A 298 -11.49 24.42 26.94
C ASP A 298 -10.20 23.59 27.06
N LEU A 299 -9.08 24.25 27.36
CA LEU A 299 -7.79 23.58 27.53
C LEU A 299 -7.78 22.60 28.72
N ALA A 300 -8.54 22.89 29.78
CA ALA A 300 -8.65 21.96 30.91
C ALA A 300 -9.36 20.67 30.48
N ASP A 301 -10.40 20.76 29.64
CA ASP A 301 -11.07 19.58 29.09
C ASP A 301 -10.17 18.76 28.17
N ILE A 302 -9.45 19.44 27.28
CA ILE A 302 -8.49 18.78 26.38
C ILE A 302 -7.43 18.03 27.19
N ALA A 303 -6.87 18.65 28.23
CA ALA A 303 -5.90 18.02 29.12
C ALA A 303 -6.46 16.79 29.84
N ARG A 304 -7.69 16.87 30.38
CA ARG A 304 -8.34 15.72 31.02
C ARG A 304 -8.50 14.54 30.06
N ARG A 305 -8.92 14.81 28.81
CA ARG A 305 -9.07 13.77 27.78
C ARG A 305 -7.73 13.16 27.40
N ALA A 306 -6.70 13.98 27.19
CA ALA A 306 -5.35 13.49 26.89
C ALA A 306 -4.78 12.64 28.04
N ALA A 307 -4.97 13.06 29.29
CA ALA A 307 -4.61 12.29 30.48
C ALA A 307 -5.33 10.94 30.53
N GLY A 308 -6.63 10.91 30.22
CA GLY A 308 -7.42 9.69 30.13
C GLY A 308 -6.90 8.71 29.06
N LEU A 309 -6.53 9.21 27.89
CA LEU A 309 -5.94 8.39 26.81
C LEU A 309 -4.60 7.75 27.23
N LEU A 310 -3.83 8.41 28.09
CA LEU A 310 -2.50 7.96 28.52
C LEU A 310 -2.49 7.24 29.88
N ALA A 311 -3.64 7.11 30.55
CA ALA A 311 -3.75 6.55 31.89
C ALA A 311 -3.20 5.11 31.98
N VAL A 312 -3.51 4.25 31.00
CA VAL A 312 -3.02 2.86 30.96
C VAL A 312 -1.50 2.82 30.81
N ARG A 313 -0.94 3.68 29.95
CA ARG A 313 0.51 3.75 29.73
C ARG A 313 1.23 4.22 30.99
N ALA A 314 0.73 5.27 31.63
CA ALA A 314 1.28 5.80 32.87
C ALA A 314 1.22 4.77 34.01
N ALA A 315 0.11 4.02 34.14
CA ALA A 315 0.01 2.94 35.11
C ALA A 315 1.05 1.83 34.88
N ARG A 316 1.31 1.45 33.63
CA ARG A 316 2.33 0.44 33.28
C ARG A 316 3.75 0.87 33.63
N THR A 317 4.03 2.18 33.64
CA THR A 317 5.34 2.74 34.04
C THR A 317 5.37 3.21 35.50
N ASN A 318 4.32 2.92 36.28
CA ASN A 318 4.15 3.37 37.67
C ASN A 318 4.22 4.90 37.83
N VAL A 319 3.69 5.66 36.86
CA VAL A 319 3.64 7.13 36.89
C VAL A 319 2.20 7.58 37.15
N ARG A 320 2.01 8.56 38.05
CA ARG A 320 0.70 9.16 38.32
C ARG A 320 0.50 10.40 37.46
N ILE A 321 -0.68 10.53 36.84
CA ILE A 321 -1.09 11.78 36.17
C ILE A 321 -2.08 12.51 37.08
N ASP A 322 -1.70 13.71 37.50
CA ASP A 322 -2.53 14.66 38.24
C ASP A 322 -3.12 15.67 37.25
N ALA A 323 -4.29 15.32 36.71
CA ALA A 323 -5.02 16.10 35.72
C ALA A 323 -5.89 17.19 36.37
N PRO A 324 -6.31 18.23 35.61
CA PRO A 324 -7.22 19.27 36.13
C PRO A 324 -8.51 18.67 36.68
N ALA A 325 -9.09 19.27 37.73
CA ALA A 325 -10.37 18.84 38.27
C ALA A 325 -11.51 19.01 37.26
N LEU A 326 -12.65 18.36 37.51
CA LEU A 326 -13.77 18.37 36.57
C LEU A 326 -14.43 19.76 36.45
N GLU A 327 -14.38 20.54 37.52
CA GLU A 327 -14.95 21.89 37.59
C GLU A 327 -14.02 22.95 36.98
N GLU A 328 -12.72 22.65 36.85
CA GLU A 328 -11.76 23.55 36.24
C GLU A 328 -12.08 23.76 34.75
N ARG A 329 -12.02 25.02 34.33
CA ARG A 329 -12.21 25.50 32.96
C ARG A 329 -11.08 26.45 32.62
N LEU A 330 -10.53 26.30 31.42
CA LEU A 330 -9.52 27.19 30.88
C LEU A 330 -9.88 27.55 29.42
N PRO A 331 -10.77 28.53 29.22
CA PRO A 331 -11.22 28.94 27.89
C PRO A 331 -10.08 29.53 27.05
N ALA A 332 -10.01 29.11 25.79
CA ALA A 332 -9.02 29.56 24.83
C ALA A 332 -9.58 29.55 23.40
N ARG A 333 -8.87 30.17 22.46
CA ARG A 333 -9.14 30.06 21.02
C ARG A 333 -8.18 29.09 20.36
N GLY A 334 -8.72 28.16 19.57
CA GLY A 334 -7.93 27.19 18.82
C GLY A 334 -8.77 26.09 18.20
N GLU A 335 -8.13 24.99 17.80
CA GLU A 335 -8.80 23.82 17.25
C GLU A 335 -8.69 22.66 18.23
N PHE A 336 -9.83 22.11 18.67
CA PHE A 336 -9.86 21.06 19.70
C PHE A 336 -9.00 19.84 19.35
N GLY A 337 -9.09 19.34 18.12
CA GLY A 337 -8.34 18.17 17.68
C GLY A 337 -6.82 18.37 17.71
N ARG A 338 -6.35 19.55 17.29
CA ARG A 338 -4.92 19.91 17.31
C ARG A 338 -4.44 20.18 18.73
N GLY A 339 -5.26 20.80 19.57
CA GLY A 339 -4.99 20.94 21.01
C GLY A 339 -4.84 19.58 21.69
N LEU A 340 -5.74 18.63 21.41
CA LEU A 340 -5.65 17.26 21.92
C LEU A 340 -4.39 16.55 21.46
N GLN A 341 -4.02 16.69 20.19
CA GLN A 341 -2.78 16.15 19.63
C GLN A 341 -1.54 16.67 20.37
N ILE A 342 -1.45 17.99 20.59
CA ILE A 342 -0.37 18.60 21.36
C ILE A 342 -0.33 18.02 22.78
N MET A 343 -1.46 17.99 23.49
CA MET A 343 -1.51 17.52 24.87
C MET A 343 -1.15 16.04 25.02
N VAL A 344 -1.58 15.18 24.08
CA VAL A 344 -1.18 13.76 24.06
C VAL A 344 0.34 13.64 23.88
N ASN A 345 0.95 14.44 23.01
CA ASN A 345 2.40 14.42 22.84
C ASN A 345 3.14 14.92 24.09
N LEU A 346 2.72 16.05 24.68
CA LEU A 346 3.36 16.61 25.88
C LEU A 346 3.27 15.66 27.08
N ILE A 347 2.07 15.14 27.37
CA ILE A 347 1.86 14.19 28.48
C ILE A 347 2.56 12.85 28.17
N GLY A 348 2.56 12.42 26.90
CA GLY A 348 3.26 11.20 26.47
C GLY A 348 4.77 11.28 26.73
N ASN A 349 5.38 12.43 26.43
CA ASN A 349 6.78 12.71 26.76
C ASN A 349 7.01 12.73 28.27
N ALA A 350 6.15 13.41 29.03
CA ALA A 350 6.23 13.43 30.49
C ALA A 350 6.16 12.02 31.11
N VAL A 351 5.26 11.14 30.63
CA VAL A 351 5.16 9.73 31.07
C VAL A 351 6.41 8.95 30.73
N ARG A 352 6.99 9.20 29.55
CA ARG A 352 8.16 8.48 29.07
C ARG A 352 9.42 8.81 29.87
N TYR A 353 9.62 10.08 30.24
CA TYR A 353 10.84 10.53 30.89
C TYR A 353 10.75 10.60 32.41
N SER A 354 9.55 10.47 32.98
CA SER A 354 9.39 10.40 34.43
C SER A 354 9.91 9.08 35.02
N PRO A 355 10.57 9.12 36.19
CA PRO A 355 10.95 7.91 36.90
C PRO A 355 9.72 7.16 37.43
N PRO A 356 9.81 5.83 37.65
CA PRO A 356 8.76 5.07 38.33
C PRO A 356 8.44 5.66 39.71
N GLY A 357 7.17 5.78 40.04
CA GLY A 357 6.66 6.47 41.24
C GLY A 357 6.50 7.98 41.08
N GLY A 358 6.93 8.55 39.94
CA GLY A 358 6.81 9.98 39.65
C GLY A 358 5.36 10.44 39.46
N THR A 359 5.15 11.75 39.59
CA THR A 359 3.88 12.42 39.30
C THR A 359 4.07 13.42 38.16
N ILE A 360 3.12 13.44 37.24
CA ILE A 360 2.99 14.46 36.20
C ILE A 360 1.87 15.40 36.64
N TRP A 361 2.17 16.69 36.76
CA TRP A 361 1.17 17.70 37.12
C TRP A 361 0.73 18.45 35.88
N ILE A 362 -0.59 18.56 35.72
CA ILE A 362 -1.18 19.36 34.64
C ILE A 362 -1.96 20.50 35.28
N ARG A 363 -1.56 21.75 35.00
CA ARG A 363 -2.14 22.95 35.63
C ARG A 363 -2.44 24.02 34.60
N GLY A 364 -3.63 24.61 34.71
CA GLY A 364 -4.07 25.72 33.88
C GLY A 364 -3.79 27.06 34.56
N GLU A 365 -3.30 28.03 33.81
CA GLU A 365 -3.11 29.41 34.22
C GLU A 365 -3.63 30.34 33.13
N GLN A 366 -4.37 31.37 33.50
CA GLN A 366 -4.79 32.42 32.58
C GLN A 366 -4.04 33.71 32.92
N ASP A 367 -3.32 34.26 31.95
CA ASP A 367 -2.53 35.47 32.09
C ASP A 367 -2.99 36.48 31.03
N GLY A 368 -3.92 37.36 31.43
CA GLY A 368 -4.51 38.38 30.57
C GLY A 368 -5.15 37.77 29.31
N ALA A 369 -4.54 38.03 28.16
CA ALA A 369 -5.01 37.60 26.85
C ALA A 369 -4.51 36.20 26.43
N ALA A 370 -3.84 35.46 27.32
CA ALA A 370 -3.32 34.13 27.04
C ALA A 370 -3.80 33.09 28.06
N ALA A 371 -4.23 31.93 27.55
CA ALA A 371 -4.48 30.74 28.35
C ALA A 371 -3.26 29.82 28.24
N ARG A 372 -2.73 29.36 29.38
CA ARG A 372 -1.55 28.51 29.47
C ARG A 372 -1.90 27.22 30.17
N ILE A 373 -1.52 26.08 29.59
CA ILE A 373 -1.61 24.79 30.27
C ILE A 373 -0.22 24.18 30.39
N VAL A 374 0.19 23.94 31.62
CA VAL A 374 1.51 23.46 32.02
C VAL A 374 1.44 21.96 32.23
N VAL A 375 2.34 21.21 31.61
CA VAL A 375 2.62 19.80 31.88
C VAL A 375 4.00 19.71 32.51
N ALA A 376 4.04 19.39 33.80
CA ALA A 376 5.27 19.29 34.58
C ALA A 376 5.57 17.84 34.96
N ASP A 377 6.80 17.39 34.73
CA ASP A 377 7.28 16.05 35.05
C ASP A 377 8.48 16.07 36.03
N GLN A 378 8.86 14.89 36.52
CA GLN A 378 10.00 14.68 37.41
C GLN A 378 11.15 13.94 36.72
N GLY A 379 11.24 14.04 35.40
CA GLY A 379 12.24 13.35 34.60
C GLY A 379 13.64 13.93 34.73
N LYS A 380 14.55 13.44 33.87
CA LYS A 380 15.94 13.90 33.78
C LYS A 380 16.11 15.39 33.42
N GLY A 381 15.03 16.06 32.99
CA GLY A 381 15.07 17.43 32.50
C GLY A 381 15.87 17.60 31.22
N ILE A 382 16.03 18.86 30.78
CA ILE A 382 16.69 19.23 29.54
C ILE A 382 17.73 20.31 29.84
N ALA A 383 18.98 20.05 29.47
CA ALA A 383 20.08 21.00 29.63
C ALA A 383 19.82 22.27 28.80
N ALA A 384 20.22 23.44 29.30
CA ALA A 384 19.92 24.73 28.67
C ALA A 384 20.29 24.81 27.18
N GLN A 385 21.43 24.22 26.80
CA GLN A 385 21.92 24.16 25.42
C GLN A 385 21.04 23.32 24.47
N ASP A 386 20.21 22.42 25.01
CA ASP A 386 19.35 21.53 24.23
C ASP A 386 17.89 21.98 24.24
N GLN A 387 17.51 22.98 25.05
CA GLN A 387 16.11 23.44 25.19
C GLN A 387 15.51 24.03 23.92
N ASP A 388 16.32 24.71 23.09
CA ASP A 388 15.85 25.17 21.79
C ASP A 388 15.85 24.03 20.75
N ARG A 389 16.87 23.16 20.82
CA ARG A 389 17.08 22.05 19.89
C ARG A 389 15.97 21.00 19.96
N VAL A 390 15.36 20.76 21.13
CA VAL A 390 14.26 19.78 21.25
C VAL A 390 13.02 20.13 20.42
N PHE A 391 12.92 21.35 19.90
CA PHE A 391 11.85 21.78 19.01
C PHE A 391 12.23 21.72 17.53
N GLU A 392 13.45 21.31 17.18
CA GLU A 392 13.89 21.14 15.79
C GLU A 392 13.50 19.76 15.23
N LYS A 393 13.50 19.62 13.89
CA LYS A 393 13.09 18.37 13.23
C LYS A 393 14.11 17.27 13.46
N PHE A 394 13.62 16.08 13.81
CA PHE A 394 14.44 14.88 14.03
C PHE A 394 15.45 15.00 15.17
N GLU A 395 15.34 16.05 15.99
CA GLU A 395 16.24 16.27 17.11
C GLU A 395 15.79 15.50 18.36
N ARG A 396 16.77 14.91 19.04
CA ARG A 396 16.57 14.08 20.23
C ARG A 396 17.71 14.34 21.22
N VAL A 397 17.37 14.60 22.49
CA VAL A 397 18.36 14.84 23.56
C VAL A 397 19.27 13.63 23.77
N ASP A 398 18.73 12.43 23.62
CA ASP A 398 19.50 11.18 23.65
C ASP A 398 19.06 10.25 22.50
N PRO A 399 19.90 10.07 21.46
CA PRO A 399 19.62 9.16 20.35
C PRO A 399 19.54 7.69 20.77
N SER A 400 20.21 7.31 21.87
CA SER A 400 20.28 5.94 22.36
C SER A 400 19.02 5.49 23.11
N GLU A 401 18.16 6.42 23.52
CA GLU A 401 16.92 6.06 24.19
C GLU A 401 15.93 5.35 23.24
N PRO A 402 15.31 4.24 23.62
CA PRO A 402 14.40 3.52 22.73
C PRO A 402 13.12 4.32 22.47
N GLY A 403 12.83 4.64 21.21
CA GLY A 403 11.57 5.23 20.73
C GLY A 403 11.57 6.75 20.49
N GLY A 404 10.47 7.27 19.96
CA GLY A 404 10.28 8.70 19.65
C GLY A 404 10.99 9.15 18.38
N THR A 405 10.25 9.86 17.55
CA THR A 405 10.60 10.20 16.15
C THR A 405 11.51 11.43 16.03
N GLY A 406 11.59 12.23 17.09
CA GLY A 406 12.16 13.58 17.05
C GLY A 406 11.28 14.60 16.30
N LEU A 407 10.04 14.23 15.93
CA LEU A 407 9.12 15.12 15.22
C LEU A 407 7.97 15.63 16.09
N GLY A 408 7.57 14.89 17.13
CA GLY A 408 6.39 15.23 17.94
C GLY A 408 6.41 16.64 18.55
N LEU A 409 7.53 17.07 19.15
CA LEU A 409 7.65 18.43 19.73
C LEU A 409 7.69 19.52 18.66
N TYR A 410 8.37 19.28 17.53
CA TYR A 410 8.37 20.18 16.37
C TYR A 410 6.94 20.39 15.84
N ILE A 411 6.21 19.29 15.58
CA ILE A 411 4.82 19.30 15.12
C ILE A 411 3.94 20.05 16.11
N SER A 412 4.06 19.73 17.40
CA SER A 412 3.26 20.35 18.46
C SER A 412 3.46 21.87 18.51
N ARG A 413 4.71 22.34 18.41
CA ARG A 413 5.03 23.77 18.42
C ARG A 413 4.50 24.48 17.18
N ARG A 414 4.60 23.85 16.00
CA ARG A 414 4.01 24.37 14.75
C ARG A 414 2.49 24.48 14.83
N LEU A 415 1.82 23.48 15.40
CA LEU A 415 0.37 23.50 15.61
C LEU A 415 -0.04 24.62 16.58
N ALA A 416 0.66 24.77 17.70
CA ALA A 416 0.41 25.86 18.65
C ALA A 416 0.55 27.24 17.98
N ARG A 417 1.61 27.44 17.19
CA ARG A 417 1.85 28.68 16.44
C ARG A 417 0.79 28.93 15.38
N ALA A 418 0.33 27.90 14.68
CA ALA A 418 -0.76 28.02 13.72
C ALA A 418 -2.10 28.39 14.37
N MET A 419 -2.28 28.09 15.66
CA MET A 419 -3.42 28.55 16.48
C MET A 419 -3.19 29.93 17.13
N GLY A 420 -2.10 30.63 16.81
CA GLY A 420 -1.78 31.95 17.37
C GLY A 420 -1.09 31.92 18.75
N GLY A 421 -0.60 30.76 19.16
CA GLY A 421 0.09 30.53 20.43
C GLY A 421 1.56 30.12 20.26
N ASP A 422 2.13 29.45 21.27
CA ASP A 422 3.42 28.77 21.19
C ASP A 422 3.50 27.64 22.23
N ILE A 423 4.54 26.81 22.13
CA ILE A 423 4.96 25.91 23.21
C ILE A 423 6.25 26.46 23.83
N LEU A 424 6.23 26.64 25.15
CA LEU A 424 7.38 27.07 25.93
C LEU A 424 7.90 25.91 26.78
N LEU A 425 9.19 25.97 27.12
CA LEU A 425 9.86 24.99 27.95
C LEU A 425 10.56 25.73 29.10
N ASP A 426 10.31 25.27 30.32
CA ASP A 426 11.11 25.60 31.50
C ASP A 426 11.64 24.28 32.09
N SER A 427 12.95 24.09 32.08
CA SER A 427 13.57 22.87 32.57
C SER A 427 14.97 23.13 33.08
N SER A 428 15.43 22.26 33.98
CA SER A 428 16.82 22.19 34.42
C SER A 428 17.27 20.73 34.41
N ALA A 429 18.55 20.49 34.10
CA ALA A 429 19.10 19.14 34.12
C ALA A 429 18.98 18.53 35.52
N GLY A 430 18.33 17.38 35.62
CA GLY A 430 18.02 16.66 36.87
C GLY A 430 16.81 17.18 37.65
N GLY A 431 16.15 18.26 37.20
CA GLY A 431 15.03 18.91 37.91
C GLY A 431 13.65 18.72 37.28
N GLY A 432 13.51 17.82 36.29
CA GLY A 432 12.28 17.66 35.50
C GLY A 432 12.12 18.68 34.38
N ALA A 433 11.03 18.56 33.62
CA ALA A 433 10.67 19.50 32.57
C ALA A 433 9.24 20.03 32.74
N ARG A 434 9.03 21.30 32.36
CA ARG A 434 7.73 21.95 32.29
C ARG A 434 7.49 22.42 30.87
N PHE A 435 6.63 21.71 30.16
CA PHE A 435 6.15 22.12 28.85
C PHE A 435 4.86 22.91 29.00
N MET A 436 4.77 24.07 28.35
CA MET A 436 3.64 24.97 28.48
C MET A 436 3.03 25.21 27.11
N LEU A 437 1.81 24.75 26.88
CA LEU A 437 1.03 25.16 25.72
C LEU A 437 0.35 26.49 26.03
N VAL A 438 0.66 27.50 25.23
CA VAL A 438 0.08 28.85 25.32
C VAL A 438 -0.83 29.05 24.11
N LEU A 439 -2.09 29.43 24.33
CA LEU A 439 -3.03 29.82 23.28
C LEU A 439 -3.67 31.18 23.62
N PRO A 440 -4.21 31.91 22.64
CA PRO A 440 -5.01 33.11 22.91
C PRO A 440 -6.19 32.78 23.82
N ALA A 441 -6.46 33.60 24.83
CA ALA A 441 -7.66 33.49 25.65
C ALA A 441 -8.92 33.80 24.80
N GLU A 442 -10.07 33.29 25.23
CA GLU A 442 -11.36 33.46 24.54
C GLU A 442 -11.80 34.92 24.36
#